data_AF-A0A8T5AME4-F1
#
_entry.id   AF-A0A8T5AME4-F1
#
_cell.length_a   1.000
_cell.length_b   1.000
_cell.length_c   1.000
_cell.angle_alpha   90.00
_cell.angle_beta   90.00
_cell.angle_gamma   90.00
#
_symmetry.space_group_name_H-M   'P 1'
#
loop_
_entity.id
_entity.type
_entity.pdbx_description
1 polymer ?
#
loop_
_entity_poly.entity_id
_entity_poly.type
_entity_poly.pdbx_seq_one_letter_code
_entity_poly.pdbx_strand_id
1 'polypeptide(L)'
;MNEWVEKSLRVAESQNYLDRLSEIYPAKPLPRRPLEDDVKNRIRELHGRGDWKELLKIILKQSKRGHPFPVEHPYASILRQKPKLMENNPKVTQTLGSMLLKMSIDEIFRGIERSIDINRVMGPAFHNWLRRYFPSQGIPVLPQHRFESYKDKAFLDARNASILKYLNEKFGYVLDRGRDFLFRTADKLVVGEARFLSTSGGSQTRDLKEVIEFVRKMKEKIVAVGVVDGIVWFNRSYIKLLSGLADDEPVLSALLLKDFLGSLG
;
A
#
# COMPACT_ATOMS: atom_id res chain seq x y z
N MET A 1 3.61 -15.55 25.29
CA MET A 1 3.23 -14.86 24.03
C MET A 1 4.37 -13.91 23.73
N ASN A 2 4.78 -13.77 22.47
CA ASN A 2 5.79 -12.75 22.11
C ASN A 2 5.41 -11.39 22.74
N GLU A 3 6.37 -10.74 23.41
CA GLU A 3 6.14 -9.52 24.19
C GLU A 3 5.51 -8.39 23.35
N TRP A 4 5.92 -8.27 22.09
CA TRP A 4 5.45 -7.23 21.19
C TRP A 4 4.03 -7.47 20.69
N VAL A 5 3.64 -8.74 20.51
CA VAL A 5 2.26 -9.13 20.23
C VAL A 5 1.37 -8.76 21.42
N GLU A 6 1.80 -9.06 22.64
CA GLU A 6 1.05 -8.72 23.86
C GLU A 6 0.91 -7.21 24.06
N LYS A 7 1.99 -6.44 23.87
CA LYS A 7 1.92 -4.97 23.89
C LYS A 7 0.97 -4.44 22.81
N SER A 8 0.98 -5.03 21.62
CA SER A 8 0.11 -4.59 20.52
C SER A 8 -1.36 -4.85 20.81
N LEU A 9 -1.70 -5.98 21.42
CA LEU A 9 -3.07 -6.26 21.88
C LEU A 9 -3.53 -5.22 22.90
N ARG A 10 -2.69 -4.91 23.90
CA ARG A 10 -2.99 -3.87 24.90
C ARG A 10 -3.19 -2.49 24.26
N VAL A 11 -2.36 -2.15 23.27
CA VAL A 11 -2.51 -0.89 22.52
C VAL A 11 -3.79 -0.88 21.69
N ALA A 12 -4.16 -2.00 21.06
CA ALA A 12 -5.39 -2.11 20.29
C ALA A 12 -6.67 -2.00 21.15
N GLU A 13 -6.59 -2.42 22.42
CA GLU A 13 -7.65 -2.29 23.42
C GLU A 13 -7.67 -0.91 24.12
N SER A 14 -6.58 -0.13 24.00
CA SER A 14 -6.50 1.21 24.59
C SER A 14 -7.41 2.21 23.88
N GLN A 15 -7.79 3.28 24.59
CA GLN A 15 -8.86 4.19 24.13
C GLN A 15 -8.67 4.69 22.69
N ASN A 16 -7.84 5.65 22.38
CA ASN A 16 -7.76 6.27 21.06
C ASN A 16 -6.98 5.46 19.99
N TYR A 17 -7.01 4.13 20.00
CA TYR A 17 -6.19 3.29 19.09
C TYR A 17 -6.38 3.66 17.61
N LEU A 18 -7.62 3.70 17.13
CA LEU A 18 -7.91 4.00 15.73
C LEU A 18 -7.60 5.46 15.38
N ASP A 19 -7.75 6.39 16.33
CA ASP A 19 -7.41 7.79 16.12
C ASP A 19 -5.90 7.95 15.90
N ARG A 20 -5.08 7.30 16.74
CA ARG A 20 -3.63 7.28 16.60
C ARG A 20 -3.20 6.58 15.30
N LEU A 21 -3.86 5.49 14.92
CA LEU A 21 -3.61 4.86 13.63
C LEU A 21 -3.97 5.74 12.45
N SER A 22 -4.97 6.61 12.57
CA SER A 22 -5.37 7.51 11.47
C SER A 22 -4.29 8.52 11.10
N GLU A 23 -3.33 8.79 12.00
CA GLU A 23 -2.15 9.61 11.73
C GLU A 23 -1.14 8.88 10.81
N ILE A 24 -1.11 7.54 10.88
CA ILE A 24 -0.25 6.68 10.08
C ILE A 24 -0.95 6.30 8.76
N TYR A 25 -2.21 5.91 8.86
CA TYR A 25 -3.08 5.41 7.78
C TYR A 25 -4.30 6.34 7.62
N PRO A 26 -4.14 7.52 7.01
CA PRO A 26 -5.21 8.50 6.93
C PRO A 26 -6.34 7.99 6.03
N ALA A 27 -7.51 7.76 6.62
CA ALA A 27 -8.73 7.38 5.90
C ALA A 27 -9.48 8.57 5.29
N LYS A 28 -8.80 9.71 5.06
CA LYS A 28 -9.45 10.91 4.53
C LYS A 28 -9.80 10.71 3.05
N PRO A 29 -11.07 10.90 2.65
CA PRO A 29 -11.42 10.94 1.24
C PRO A 29 -10.60 12.03 0.56
N LEU A 30 -9.83 11.67 -0.46
CA LEU A 30 -9.17 12.69 -1.28
C LEU A 30 -10.24 13.45 -2.08
N PRO A 31 -9.97 14.72 -2.45
CA PRO A 31 -10.89 15.46 -3.28
C PRO A 31 -11.21 14.71 -4.59
N ARG A 32 -12.39 15.00 -5.15
CA ARG A 32 -12.73 14.58 -6.51
C ARG A 32 -11.68 15.11 -7.49
N ARG A 33 -11.55 14.42 -8.61
CA ARG A 33 -10.62 14.79 -9.69
C ARG A 33 -11.46 15.28 -10.86
N PRO A 34 -11.86 16.56 -10.85
CA PRO A 34 -12.69 17.09 -11.91
C PRO A 34 -11.95 16.99 -13.25
N LEU A 35 -12.69 16.61 -14.28
CA LEU A 35 -12.22 16.73 -15.66
C LEU A 35 -12.26 18.20 -16.09
N GLU A 36 -11.38 18.55 -17.01
CA GLU A 36 -11.42 19.81 -17.75
C GLU A 36 -12.76 19.95 -18.51
N ASP A 37 -13.28 21.17 -18.61
CA ASP A 37 -14.64 21.41 -19.15
C ASP A 37 -14.76 21.06 -20.63
N ASP A 38 -13.70 21.23 -21.42
CA ASP A 38 -13.63 20.80 -22.82
C ASP A 38 -13.81 19.28 -22.94
N VAL A 39 -13.15 18.52 -22.06
CA VAL A 39 -13.27 17.06 -22.01
C VAL A 39 -14.68 16.65 -21.63
N LYS A 40 -15.28 17.32 -20.64
CA LYS A 40 -16.68 17.06 -20.24
C LYS A 40 -17.64 17.31 -21.39
N ASN A 41 -17.52 18.45 -22.06
CA ASN A 41 -18.36 18.81 -23.19
C ASN A 41 -18.23 17.79 -24.32
N ARG A 42 -17.01 17.34 -24.61
CA ARG A 42 -16.78 16.30 -25.60
C ARG A 42 -17.40 14.95 -25.20
N ILE A 43 -17.31 14.55 -23.93
CA ILE A 43 -17.96 13.33 -23.43
C ILE A 43 -19.48 13.41 -23.58
N ARG A 44 -20.10 14.55 -23.25
CA ARG A 44 -21.56 14.79 -23.43
C ARG A 44 -21.97 14.65 -24.90
N GLU A 45 -21.23 15.30 -25.79
CA GLU A 45 -21.49 15.25 -27.24
C GLU A 45 -21.43 13.82 -27.78
N LEU A 46 -20.38 13.07 -27.44
CA LEU A 46 -20.18 11.69 -27.91
C LEU A 46 -21.24 10.73 -27.35
N HIS A 47 -21.58 10.89 -26.07
CA HIS A 47 -22.64 10.11 -25.42
C HIS A 47 -24.01 10.39 -26.07
N GLY A 48 -24.37 11.67 -26.26
CA GLY A 48 -25.65 12.06 -26.85
C GLY A 48 -25.85 11.61 -28.30
N ARG A 49 -24.77 11.45 -29.07
CA ARG A 49 -24.81 10.91 -30.44
C ARG A 49 -24.69 9.39 -30.52
N GLY A 50 -24.51 8.70 -29.39
CA GLY A 50 -24.33 7.25 -29.39
C GLY A 50 -22.98 6.79 -29.97
N ASP A 51 -21.96 7.64 -30.01
CA ASP A 51 -20.64 7.29 -30.52
C ASP A 51 -19.83 6.54 -29.45
N TRP A 52 -20.16 5.26 -29.25
CA TRP A 52 -19.51 4.41 -28.26
C TRP A 52 -17.99 4.30 -28.46
N LYS A 53 -17.53 4.38 -29.71
CA LYS A 53 -16.13 4.13 -30.07
C LYS A 53 -15.26 5.29 -29.64
N GLU A 54 -15.63 6.51 -30.00
CA GLU A 54 -14.91 7.70 -29.57
C GLU A 54 -15.15 7.99 -28.07
N LEU A 55 -16.34 7.68 -27.53
CA LEU A 55 -16.60 7.77 -26.09
C LEU A 55 -15.65 6.87 -25.30
N LEU A 56 -15.50 5.60 -25.70
CA LEU A 56 -14.58 4.69 -25.02
C LEU A 56 -13.13 5.18 -25.11
N LYS A 57 -12.70 5.66 -26.28
CA LYS A 57 -11.34 6.19 -26.47
C LYS A 57 -11.04 7.39 -25.56
N ILE A 58 -11.95 8.37 -25.47
CA ILE A 58 -11.74 9.53 -24.60
C ILE A 58 -11.70 9.13 -23.12
N ILE A 59 -12.58 8.23 -22.68
CA ILE A 59 -12.60 7.72 -21.30
C ILE A 59 -11.29 6.97 -20.97
N LEU A 60 -10.79 6.11 -21.87
CA LEU A 60 -9.52 5.41 -21.68
C LEU A 60 -8.33 6.37 -21.67
N LYS A 61 -8.36 7.43 -22.49
CA LYS A 61 -7.35 8.51 -22.51
C LYS A 61 -7.29 9.22 -21.17
N GLN A 62 -8.43 9.63 -20.61
CA GLN A 62 -8.47 10.22 -19.26
C GLN A 62 -8.04 9.21 -18.18
N SER A 63 -8.41 7.94 -18.36
CA SER A 63 -7.97 6.89 -17.43
C SER A 63 -6.45 6.72 -17.40
N LYS A 64 -5.78 6.93 -18.54
CA LYS A 64 -4.31 6.93 -18.64
C LYS A 64 -3.69 8.18 -18.00
N ARG A 65 -4.40 9.30 -17.97
CA ARG A 65 -4.01 10.56 -17.30
C ARG A 65 -4.24 10.55 -15.79
N GLY A 66 -4.72 9.45 -15.24
CA GLY A 66 -4.88 9.26 -13.79
C GLY A 66 -6.33 9.18 -13.36
N HIS A 67 -7.32 9.48 -14.21
CA HIS A 67 -8.72 9.25 -13.86
C HIS A 67 -9.02 7.74 -13.73
N PRO A 68 -10.01 7.34 -12.93
CA PRO A 68 -10.49 5.97 -12.94
C PRO A 68 -11.41 5.73 -14.13
N PHE A 69 -11.56 4.47 -14.52
CA PHE A 69 -12.65 4.12 -15.44
C PHE A 69 -14.00 4.30 -14.70
N PRO A 70 -15.07 4.75 -15.37
CA PRO A 70 -16.36 5.06 -14.73
C PRO A 70 -16.97 3.92 -13.92
N VAL A 71 -16.73 2.67 -14.34
CA VAL A 71 -17.18 1.46 -13.68
C VAL A 71 -16.04 0.45 -13.57
N GLU A 72 -16.11 -0.46 -12.61
CA GLU A 72 -15.14 -1.56 -12.57
C GLU A 72 -15.38 -2.52 -13.72
N HIS A 73 -14.32 -2.80 -14.49
CA HIS A 73 -14.41 -3.71 -15.60
C HIS A 73 -13.06 -4.39 -15.87
N PRO A 74 -13.02 -5.73 -16.02
CA PRO A 74 -11.76 -6.48 -16.12
C PRO A 74 -10.88 -6.04 -17.29
N TYR A 75 -11.48 -5.69 -18.43
CA TYR A 75 -10.74 -5.28 -19.62
C TYR A 75 -10.37 -3.80 -19.68
N ALA A 76 -10.94 -2.93 -18.84
CA ALA A 76 -10.66 -1.50 -18.91
C ALA A 76 -9.18 -1.19 -18.64
N SER A 77 -8.56 -1.90 -17.69
CA SER A 77 -7.15 -1.69 -17.34
C SER A 77 -6.19 -2.07 -18.47
N ILE A 78 -6.44 -3.18 -19.17
CA ILE A 78 -5.57 -3.65 -20.26
C ILE A 78 -5.75 -2.79 -21.52
N LEU A 79 -6.99 -2.41 -21.86
CA LEU A 79 -7.26 -1.53 -23.02
C LEU A 79 -6.68 -0.13 -22.82
N ARG A 80 -6.69 0.41 -21.59
CA ARG A 80 -6.00 1.65 -21.24
C ARG A 80 -4.49 1.56 -21.49
N GLN A 81 -3.87 0.44 -21.09
CA GLN A 81 -2.42 0.24 -21.19
C GLN A 81 -1.98 -0.07 -22.63
N LYS A 82 -2.82 -0.79 -23.38
CA LYS A 82 -2.56 -1.25 -24.75
C LYS A 82 -3.75 -0.90 -25.66
N PRO A 83 -3.92 0.38 -26.04
CA PRO A 83 -5.08 0.81 -26.84
C PRO A 83 -5.24 0.08 -28.19
N LYS A 84 -4.14 -0.36 -28.81
CA LYS A 84 -4.15 -1.15 -30.06
C LYS A 84 -4.96 -2.44 -29.95
N LEU A 85 -5.13 -3.00 -28.75
CA LEU A 85 -5.95 -4.20 -28.55
C LEU A 85 -7.43 -3.98 -28.88
N MET A 86 -7.91 -2.74 -28.91
CA MET A 86 -9.28 -2.44 -29.30
C MET A 86 -9.60 -2.88 -30.74
N GLU A 87 -8.63 -2.72 -31.65
CA GLU A 87 -8.77 -3.10 -33.06
C GLU A 87 -8.82 -4.62 -33.23
N ASN A 88 -7.98 -5.32 -32.48
CA ASN A 88 -7.90 -6.79 -32.52
C ASN A 88 -9.01 -7.48 -31.72
N ASN A 89 -9.75 -6.76 -30.88
CA ASN A 89 -10.79 -7.31 -30.01
C ASN A 89 -12.10 -6.51 -30.11
N PRO A 90 -12.73 -6.44 -31.30
CA PRO A 90 -13.85 -5.55 -31.56
C PRO A 90 -15.08 -5.88 -30.70
N LYS A 91 -15.38 -7.17 -30.46
CA LYS A 91 -16.53 -7.59 -29.65
C LYS A 91 -16.45 -7.07 -28.21
N VAL A 92 -15.32 -7.31 -27.54
CA VAL A 92 -15.10 -6.85 -26.15
C VAL A 92 -15.13 -5.32 -26.07
N THR A 93 -14.53 -4.66 -27.05
CA THR A 93 -14.46 -3.19 -27.11
C THR A 93 -15.85 -2.58 -27.32
N GLN A 94 -16.66 -3.16 -28.21
CA GLN A 94 -18.03 -2.74 -28.45
C GLN A 94 -18.89 -2.96 -27.20
N THR A 95 -18.79 -4.12 -26.53
CA THR A 95 -19.49 -4.38 -25.27
C THR A 95 -19.17 -3.31 -24.23
N LEU A 96 -17.89 -2.97 -24.07
CA LEU A 96 -17.45 -1.96 -23.11
C LEU A 96 -17.96 -0.55 -23.45
N GLY A 97 -17.88 -0.16 -24.73
CA GLY A 97 -18.40 1.15 -25.19
C GLY A 97 -19.92 1.24 -25.09
N SER A 98 -20.62 0.15 -25.40
CA SER A 98 -22.09 0.09 -25.32
C SER A 98 -22.56 0.16 -23.87
N MET A 99 -21.81 -0.44 -22.93
CA MET A 99 -22.05 -0.28 -21.50
C MET A 99 -21.92 1.19 -21.07
N LEU A 100 -20.93 1.93 -21.56
CA LEU A 100 -20.80 3.37 -21.29
C LEU A 100 -22.01 4.16 -21.81
N LEU A 101 -22.52 3.85 -23.01
CA LEU A 101 -23.72 4.51 -23.54
C LEU A 101 -24.99 4.20 -22.74
N LYS A 102 -25.09 3.02 -22.14
CA LYS A 102 -26.22 2.64 -21.27
C LYS A 102 -26.24 3.38 -19.94
N MET A 103 -25.09 3.87 -19.48
CA MET A 103 -25.01 4.71 -18.28
C MET A 103 -25.53 6.10 -18.59
N SER A 104 -26.15 6.75 -17.60
CA SER A 104 -26.41 8.19 -17.67
C SER A 104 -25.11 8.98 -17.66
N ILE A 105 -25.14 10.17 -18.26
CA ILE A 105 -23.97 11.05 -18.31
C ILE A 105 -23.45 11.42 -16.91
N ASP A 106 -24.36 11.56 -15.94
CA ASP A 106 -24.03 11.85 -14.54
C ASP A 106 -23.37 10.64 -13.84
N GLU A 107 -23.75 9.41 -14.19
CA GLU A 107 -23.04 8.21 -13.70
C GLU A 107 -21.63 8.12 -14.26
N ILE A 108 -21.45 8.48 -15.54
CA ILE A 108 -20.12 8.54 -16.16
C ILE A 108 -19.25 9.55 -15.41
N PHE A 109 -19.75 10.78 -15.18
CA PHE A 109 -19.00 11.81 -14.48
C PHE A 109 -18.72 11.46 -13.02
N ARG A 110 -19.72 10.94 -12.27
CA ARG A 110 -19.49 10.43 -10.92
C ARG A 110 -18.41 9.35 -10.88
N GLY A 111 -18.41 8.46 -11.87
CA GLY A 111 -17.45 7.36 -11.97
C GLY A 111 -16.02 7.81 -12.31
N ILE A 112 -15.85 8.74 -13.25
CA ILE A 112 -14.53 9.21 -13.73
C ILE A 112 -13.92 10.34 -12.88
N GLU A 113 -14.74 11.08 -12.14
CA GLU A 113 -14.26 12.15 -11.26
C GLU A 113 -14.14 11.72 -9.80
N ARG A 114 -14.43 10.44 -9.49
CA ARG A 114 -14.27 9.92 -8.12
C ARG A 114 -12.83 10.12 -7.62
N SER A 115 -12.75 10.31 -6.30
CA SER A 115 -11.50 10.39 -5.57
C SER A 115 -10.61 9.18 -5.87
N ILE A 116 -9.32 9.28 -5.56
CA ILE A 116 -8.48 8.09 -5.61
C ILE A 116 -9.05 7.03 -4.66
N ASP A 117 -8.90 5.76 -5.06
CA ASP A 117 -9.25 4.63 -4.20
C ASP A 117 -8.43 4.70 -2.91
N ILE A 118 -9.11 4.58 -1.76
CA ILE A 118 -8.50 4.59 -0.43
C ILE A 118 -7.39 3.54 -0.32
N ASN A 119 -7.55 2.36 -0.94
CA ASN A 119 -6.53 1.31 -0.93
C ASN A 119 -5.23 1.75 -1.60
N ARG A 120 -5.32 2.62 -2.63
CA ARG A 120 -4.14 3.20 -3.28
C ARG A 120 -3.48 4.28 -2.43
N VAL A 121 -4.22 4.95 -1.57
CA VAL A 121 -3.68 5.91 -0.57
C VAL A 121 -2.99 5.16 0.56
N MET A 122 -3.58 4.07 1.02
CA MET A 122 -3.07 3.27 2.13
C MET A 122 -1.72 2.64 1.83
N GLY A 123 -1.48 2.18 0.60
CA GLY A 123 -0.21 1.54 0.20
C GLY A 123 1.06 2.34 0.58
N PRO A 124 1.21 3.61 0.18
CA PRO A 124 2.37 4.43 0.56
C PRO A 124 2.27 5.07 1.96
N ALA A 125 1.16 4.92 2.68
CA ALA A 125 0.87 5.68 3.90
C ALA A 125 1.92 5.45 5.00
N PHE A 126 2.22 4.18 5.31
CA PHE A 126 3.21 3.82 6.31
C PHE A 126 4.59 4.45 6.03
N HIS A 127 5.07 4.33 4.79
CA HIS A 127 6.37 4.89 4.41
C HIS A 127 6.37 6.43 4.47
N ASN A 128 5.29 7.09 4.05
CA ASN A 128 5.17 8.54 4.15
C ASN A 128 5.08 9.03 5.61
N TRP A 129 4.45 8.25 6.49
CA TRP A 129 4.47 8.48 7.93
C TRP A 129 5.89 8.34 8.48
N LEU A 130 6.59 7.24 8.17
CA LEU A 130 7.95 6.97 8.63
C LEU A 130 8.91 8.12 8.27
N ARG A 131 8.86 8.62 7.03
CA ARG A 131 9.70 9.74 6.55
C ARG A 131 9.43 11.08 7.23
N ARG A 132 8.29 11.24 7.89
CA ARG A 132 7.94 12.48 8.63
C ARG A 132 8.15 12.30 10.13
N TYR A 133 7.65 11.19 10.68
CA TYR A 133 7.64 10.91 12.10
C TYR A 133 9.06 10.75 12.65
N PHE A 134 9.86 9.82 12.13
CA PHE A 134 11.17 9.52 12.73
C PHE A 134 12.17 10.68 12.68
N PRO A 135 12.26 11.49 11.60
CA PRO A 135 13.08 12.69 11.62
C PRO A 135 12.67 13.70 12.69
N SER A 136 11.36 13.86 12.95
CA SER A 136 10.87 14.71 14.05
C SER A 136 11.27 14.19 15.44
N GLN A 137 11.65 12.92 15.54
CA GLN A 137 12.13 12.26 16.75
C GLN A 137 13.66 12.17 16.82
N GLY A 138 14.38 12.86 15.92
CA GLY A 138 15.84 12.85 15.88
C GLY A 138 16.45 11.64 15.14
N ILE A 139 15.65 10.81 14.48
CA ILE A 139 16.12 9.65 13.72
C ILE A 139 16.03 9.97 12.22
N PRO A 140 17.15 10.24 11.52
CA PRO A 140 17.12 10.66 10.13
C PRO A 140 16.72 9.52 9.18
N VAL A 141 16.18 9.91 8.02
CA VAL A 141 16.03 9.03 6.85
C VAL A 141 17.05 9.46 5.81
N LEU A 142 17.96 8.58 5.45
CA LEU A 142 19.18 8.89 4.71
C LEU A 142 19.24 8.17 3.36
N PRO A 143 19.77 8.81 2.29
CA PRO A 143 20.08 8.11 1.06
C PRO A 143 21.18 7.06 1.30
N GLN A 144 21.24 6.04 0.44
CA GLN A 144 22.11 4.86 0.62
C GLN A 144 23.57 5.21 0.96
N HIS A 145 24.20 6.12 0.23
CA HIS A 145 25.61 6.50 0.47
C HIS A 145 25.86 7.05 1.89
N ARG A 146 24.92 7.82 2.46
CA ARG A 146 25.04 8.29 3.85
C ARG A 146 24.67 7.20 4.83
N PHE A 147 23.59 6.47 4.53
CA PHE A 147 23.11 5.37 5.37
C PHE A 147 24.23 4.36 5.66
N GLU A 148 25.01 3.95 4.65
CA GLU A 148 26.11 2.99 4.80
C GLU A 148 27.22 3.46 5.76
N SER A 149 27.54 4.75 5.74
CA SER A 149 28.56 5.37 6.60
C SER A 149 28.06 5.83 7.97
N TYR A 150 26.74 5.87 8.18
CA TYR A 150 26.13 6.42 9.39
C TYR A 150 26.27 5.44 10.56
N LYS A 151 26.76 5.90 11.72
CA LYS A 151 27.09 5.03 12.87
C LYS A 151 25.99 4.93 13.93
N ASP A 152 24.90 5.66 13.75
CA ASP A 152 23.81 5.75 14.72
C ASP A 152 22.48 5.33 14.09
N LYS A 153 21.38 5.53 14.81
CA LYS A 153 20.01 5.19 14.43
C LYS A 153 19.59 5.97 13.19
N ALA A 154 19.31 5.26 12.10
CA ALA A 154 18.81 5.87 10.86
C ALA A 154 17.99 4.89 10.03
N PHE A 155 17.10 5.43 9.20
CA PHE A 155 16.42 4.69 8.14
C PHE A 155 17.08 4.92 6.78
N LEU A 156 17.01 3.93 5.91
CA LEU A 156 17.34 4.07 4.50
C LEU A 156 16.17 4.70 3.74
N ASP A 157 16.41 5.76 2.97
CA ASP A 157 15.45 6.37 2.05
C ASP A 157 15.30 5.52 0.78
N ALA A 158 14.67 4.36 0.93
CA ALA A 158 14.45 3.40 -0.15
C ALA A 158 13.10 2.70 0.02
N ARG A 159 12.64 2.04 -1.05
CA ARG A 159 11.41 1.22 -1.07
C ARG A 159 11.65 -0.10 -1.78
N ASN A 160 10.93 -1.14 -1.37
CA ASN A 160 10.71 -2.37 -2.12
C ASN A 160 12.00 -2.93 -2.76
N ALA A 161 12.11 -2.82 -4.10
CA ALA A 161 13.20 -3.38 -4.89
C ALA A 161 14.58 -2.80 -4.54
N SER A 162 14.66 -1.55 -4.09
CA SER A 162 15.93 -0.94 -3.70
C SER A 162 16.44 -1.50 -2.37
N ILE A 163 15.54 -1.70 -1.39
CA ILE A 163 15.90 -2.36 -0.12
C ILE A 163 16.28 -3.82 -0.39
N LEU A 164 15.52 -4.49 -1.25
CA LEU A 164 15.81 -5.86 -1.66
C LEU A 164 17.21 -5.98 -2.27
N LYS A 165 17.50 -5.13 -3.26
CA LYS A 165 18.80 -5.08 -3.92
C LYS A 165 19.92 -4.85 -2.90
N TYR A 166 19.75 -3.89 -2.01
CA TYR A 166 20.72 -3.60 -0.95
C TYR A 166 20.99 -4.82 -0.05
N LEU A 167 19.94 -5.50 0.40
CA LEU A 167 20.06 -6.68 1.26
C LEU A 167 20.74 -7.86 0.54
N ASN A 168 20.38 -8.10 -0.71
CA ASN A 168 20.97 -9.18 -1.51
C ASN A 168 22.46 -8.91 -1.79
N GLU A 169 22.80 -7.69 -2.21
CA GLU A 169 24.19 -7.31 -2.57
C GLU A 169 25.12 -7.23 -1.36
N LYS A 170 24.65 -6.73 -0.22
CA LYS A 170 25.50 -6.46 0.96
C LYS A 170 25.52 -7.60 1.98
N PHE A 171 24.44 -8.37 2.07
CA PHE A 171 24.27 -9.38 3.13
C PHE A 171 24.05 -10.80 2.58
N GLY A 172 23.95 -10.97 1.26
CA GLY A 172 23.82 -12.29 0.64
C GLY A 172 22.48 -12.98 0.89
N TYR A 173 21.45 -12.24 1.32
CA TYR A 173 20.11 -12.80 1.43
C TYR A 173 19.53 -13.05 0.03
N VAL A 174 18.75 -14.11 -0.13
CA VAL A 174 17.91 -14.35 -1.31
C VAL A 174 16.48 -14.07 -0.88
N LEU A 175 16.11 -12.79 -0.91
CA LEU A 175 14.74 -12.38 -0.67
C LEU A 175 13.98 -12.35 -2.01
N ASP A 176 12.77 -12.89 -2.03
CA ASP A 176 11.95 -12.93 -3.26
C ASP A 176 11.09 -11.67 -3.45
N ARG A 177 10.99 -10.82 -2.40
CA ARG A 177 10.13 -9.64 -2.39
C ARG A 177 10.76 -8.46 -1.67
N GLY A 178 10.35 -7.27 -2.12
CA GLY A 178 10.70 -6.00 -1.50
C GLY A 178 10.25 -5.89 -0.04
N ARG A 179 10.85 -4.94 0.68
CA ARG A 179 10.55 -4.63 2.08
C ARG A 179 10.15 -3.17 2.22
N ASP A 180 9.40 -2.86 3.28
CA ASP A 180 8.81 -1.54 3.46
C ASP A 180 9.80 -0.55 4.07
N PHE A 181 10.73 -1.02 4.90
CA PHE A 181 11.81 -0.19 5.43
C PHE A 181 13.06 -0.98 5.79
N LEU A 182 14.17 -0.25 5.90
CA LEU A 182 15.43 -0.70 6.45
C LEU A 182 15.92 0.34 7.46
N PHE A 183 16.27 -0.12 8.65
CA PHE A 183 16.75 0.69 9.76
C PHE A 183 18.08 0.13 10.27
N ARG A 184 18.97 0.99 10.72
CA ARG A 184 20.21 0.57 11.36
C ARG A 184 20.35 1.18 12.74
N THR A 185 21.03 0.47 13.63
CA THR A 185 21.67 1.01 14.83
C THR A 185 23.18 1.00 14.64
N ALA A 186 23.95 1.25 15.71
CA ALA A 186 25.39 1.06 15.72
C ALA A 186 25.77 -0.40 15.39
N ASP A 187 25.04 -1.37 15.94
CA ASP A 187 25.44 -2.79 15.95
C ASP A 187 24.54 -3.70 15.11
N LYS A 188 23.33 -3.25 14.75
CA LYS A 188 22.31 -4.09 14.14
C LYS A 188 21.69 -3.44 12.91
N LEU A 189 21.28 -4.28 11.99
CA LEU A 189 20.39 -3.91 10.90
C LEU A 189 19.01 -4.51 11.16
N VAL A 190 17.97 -3.73 10.90
CA VAL A 190 16.58 -4.10 11.09
C VAL A 190 15.84 -3.94 9.77
N VAL A 191 15.14 -4.97 9.34
CA VAL A 191 14.33 -4.96 8.13
C VAL A 191 12.88 -5.20 8.52
N GLY A 192 11.95 -4.44 7.94
CA GLY A 192 10.55 -4.60 8.27
C GLY A 192 9.61 -4.62 7.09
N GLU A 193 8.49 -5.31 7.30
CA GLU A 193 7.37 -5.42 6.38
C GLU A 193 6.11 -4.91 7.08
N ALA A 194 5.42 -3.97 6.44
CA ALA A 194 4.29 -3.24 7.02
C ALA A 194 2.98 -3.58 6.27
N ARG A 195 1.93 -3.97 6.99
CA ARG A 195 0.62 -4.29 6.40
C ARG A 195 -0.52 -3.72 7.24
N PHE A 196 -1.45 -3.06 6.57
CA PHE A 196 -2.71 -2.63 7.17
C PHE A 196 -3.84 -3.52 6.64
N LEU A 197 -4.46 -4.32 7.52
CA LEU A 197 -5.51 -5.26 7.17
C LEU A 197 -6.87 -4.64 7.44
N SER A 198 -7.53 -4.13 6.41
CA SER A 198 -8.81 -3.41 6.55
C SER A 198 -10.01 -4.33 6.80
N THR A 199 -9.94 -5.58 6.36
CA THR A 199 -11.01 -6.58 6.48
C THR A 199 -10.43 -7.96 6.78
N SER A 200 -11.29 -8.90 7.19
CA SER A 200 -10.91 -10.32 7.24
C SER A 200 -11.22 -10.99 5.90
N GLY A 201 -10.37 -11.92 5.45
CA GLY A 201 -10.61 -12.68 4.23
C GLY A 201 -9.38 -13.42 3.73
N GLY A 202 -9.53 -14.20 2.65
CA GLY A 202 -8.46 -15.07 2.15
C GLY A 202 -7.19 -14.32 1.71
N SER A 203 -7.32 -13.16 1.06
CA SER A 203 -6.18 -12.31 0.69
C SER A 203 -5.47 -11.77 1.93
N GLN A 204 -6.22 -11.26 2.90
CA GLN A 204 -5.69 -10.67 4.13
C GLN A 204 -4.99 -11.72 5.02
N THR A 205 -5.55 -12.93 5.09
CA THR A 205 -4.91 -14.07 5.75
C THR A 205 -3.59 -14.45 5.08
N ARG A 206 -3.51 -14.36 3.74
CA ARG A 206 -2.26 -14.60 3.00
C ARG A 206 -1.23 -13.54 3.34
N ASP A 207 -1.62 -12.26 3.30
CA ASP A 207 -0.72 -11.13 3.60
C ASP A 207 -0.13 -11.25 5.02
N LEU A 208 -0.94 -11.61 6.03
CA LEU A 208 -0.46 -11.84 7.40
C LEU A 208 0.54 -13.00 7.49
N LYS A 209 0.24 -14.13 6.81
CA LYS A 209 1.15 -15.28 6.79
C LYS A 209 2.47 -14.96 6.11
N GLU A 210 2.45 -14.18 5.03
CA GLU A 210 3.66 -13.73 4.35
C GLU A 210 4.55 -12.90 5.27
N VAL A 211 3.97 -11.99 6.08
CA VAL A 211 4.72 -11.22 7.09
C VAL A 211 5.36 -12.14 8.13
N ILE A 212 4.60 -13.11 8.67
CA ILE A 212 5.10 -14.06 9.67
C ILE A 212 6.23 -14.94 9.09
N GLU A 213 6.06 -15.45 7.88
CA GLU A 213 7.09 -16.23 7.19
C GLU A 213 8.36 -15.42 6.95
N PHE A 214 8.22 -14.14 6.60
CA PHE A 214 9.36 -13.24 6.46
C PHE A 214 10.14 -13.09 7.77
N VAL A 215 9.44 -12.81 8.87
CA VAL A 215 10.07 -12.67 10.20
C VAL A 215 10.80 -13.95 10.60
N ARG A 216 10.19 -15.12 10.32
CA ARG A 216 10.78 -16.42 10.62
C ARG A 216 12.02 -16.77 9.81
N LYS A 217 12.05 -16.40 8.53
CA LYS A 217 13.14 -16.73 7.60
C LYS A 217 14.39 -15.89 7.84
N MET A 218 14.22 -14.64 8.26
CA MET A 218 15.31 -13.69 8.45
C MET A 218 15.87 -13.81 9.86
N LYS A 219 16.68 -14.85 10.10
CA LYS A 219 17.42 -15.02 11.35
C LYS A 219 18.89 -14.60 11.19
N GLU A 220 19.57 -14.41 12.33
CA GLU A 220 21.00 -14.08 12.48
C GLU A 220 21.37 -12.60 12.30
N LYS A 221 21.91 -12.20 11.14
CA LYS A 221 22.64 -10.93 10.96
C LYS A 221 21.75 -9.69 10.91
N ILE A 222 20.45 -9.89 10.68
CA ILE A 222 19.45 -8.83 10.54
C ILE A 222 18.26 -9.20 11.40
N VAL A 223 17.77 -8.23 12.18
CA VAL A 223 16.52 -8.36 12.92
C VAL A 223 15.37 -8.11 11.95
N ALA A 224 14.49 -9.10 11.75
CA ALA A 224 13.26 -8.89 11.01
C ALA A 224 12.10 -8.55 11.93
N VAL A 225 11.22 -7.65 11.49
CA VAL A 225 10.02 -7.25 12.24
C VAL A 225 8.80 -7.12 11.33
N GLY A 226 7.69 -7.70 11.76
CA GLY A 226 6.39 -7.48 11.13
C GLY A 226 5.68 -6.30 11.76
N VAL A 227 5.25 -5.33 10.95
CA VAL A 227 4.43 -4.20 11.41
C VAL A 227 3.02 -4.38 10.87
N VAL A 228 2.07 -4.78 11.70
CA VAL A 228 0.70 -5.10 11.26
C VAL A 228 -0.32 -4.29 12.03
N ASP A 229 -1.33 -3.78 11.33
CA ASP A 229 -2.40 -2.95 11.91
C ASP A 229 -3.76 -3.27 11.27
N GLY A 230 -4.84 -2.76 11.88
CA GLY A 230 -6.22 -2.98 11.42
C GLY A 230 -6.89 -4.16 12.12
N ILE A 231 -7.69 -4.94 11.39
CA ILE A 231 -8.52 -6.03 11.95
C ILE A 231 -7.69 -7.16 12.60
N VAL A 232 -6.39 -7.20 12.33
CA VAL A 232 -5.45 -8.21 12.83
C VAL A 232 -5.50 -8.36 14.35
N TRP A 233 -5.69 -7.25 15.06
CA TRP A 233 -5.73 -7.21 16.53
C TRP A 233 -7.11 -7.47 17.13
N PHE A 234 -8.15 -7.59 16.30
CA PHE A 234 -9.54 -7.81 16.75
C PHE A 234 -10.13 -9.13 16.22
N ASN A 235 -9.43 -9.81 15.32
CA ASN A 235 -9.86 -11.08 14.76
C ASN A 235 -9.27 -12.25 15.55
N ARG A 236 -10.12 -13.07 16.18
CA ARG A 236 -9.69 -14.23 17.00
C ARG A 236 -8.74 -15.19 16.29
N SER A 237 -8.93 -15.43 14.98
CA SER A 237 -8.07 -16.35 14.23
C SER A 237 -6.68 -15.78 13.98
N TYR A 238 -6.59 -14.47 13.72
CA TYR A 238 -5.32 -13.76 13.56
C TYR A 238 -4.59 -13.62 14.89
N ILE A 239 -5.31 -13.28 15.96
CA ILE A 239 -4.73 -13.24 17.32
C ILE A 239 -4.16 -14.61 17.68
N LYS A 240 -4.92 -15.71 17.48
CA LYS A 240 -4.43 -17.07 17.74
C LYS A 240 -3.16 -17.40 16.95
N LEU A 241 -3.07 -16.96 15.69
CA LEU A 241 -1.88 -17.14 14.86
C LEU A 241 -0.68 -16.36 15.43
N LEU A 242 -0.87 -15.10 15.80
CA LEU A 242 0.16 -14.23 16.37
C LEU A 242 0.60 -14.68 17.76
N SER A 243 -0.29 -15.24 18.57
CA SER A 243 0.04 -15.75 19.90
C SER A 243 1.00 -16.95 19.88
N GLY A 244 1.11 -17.63 18.73
CA GLY A 244 2.05 -18.74 18.51
C GLY A 244 3.43 -18.32 18.01
N LEU A 245 3.73 -17.02 17.92
CA LEU A 245 5.06 -16.53 17.56
C LEU A 245 6.04 -16.69 18.71
N ALA A 246 7.29 -17.05 18.39
CA ALA A 246 8.40 -17.11 19.34
C ALA A 246 8.88 -15.70 19.74
N ASP A 247 9.67 -15.58 20.80
CA ASP A 247 10.14 -14.29 21.30
C ASP A 247 11.06 -13.55 20.31
N ASP A 248 11.80 -14.28 19.48
CA ASP A 248 12.63 -13.77 18.38
C ASP A 248 11.86 -13.50 17.07
N GLU A 249 10.52 -13.63 17.09
CA GLU A 249 9.65 -13.41 15.93
C GLU A 249 8.75 -12.16 16.14
N PRO A 250 9.32 -10.94 16.24
CA PRO A 250 8.55 -9.76 16.62
C PRO A 250 7.55 -9.36 15.52
N VAL A 251 6.28 -9.31 15.91
CA VAL A 251 5.18 -8.74 15.12
C VAL A 251 4.42 -7.76 16.00
N LEU A 252 4.23 -6.53 15.52
CA LEU A 252 3.74 -5.41 16.34
C LEU A 252 2.91 -4.38 15.57
N SER A 253 2.11 -3.59 16.29
CA SER A 253 1.44 -2.41 15.74
C SER A 253 2.45 -1.31 15.43
N ALA A 254 2.25 -0.54 14.34
CA ALA A 254 3.13 0.58 13.99
C ALA A 254 3.31 1.61 15.13
N LEU A 255 2.32 1.69 16.04
CA LEU A 255 2.37 2.55 17.22
C LEU A 255 3.48 2.17 18.22
N LEU A 256 3.98 0.94 18.18
CA LEU A 256 5.06 0.43 19.02
C LEU A 256 6.41 0.36 18.29
N LEU A 257 6.47 0.75 17.02
CA LEU A 257 7.68 0.63 16.21
C LEU A 257 8.84 1.45 16.81
N LYS A 258 8.58 2.66 17.31
CA LYS A 258 9.62 3.48 17.94
C LYS A 258 10.22 2.79 19.17
N ASP A 259 9.37 2.22 20.01
CA ASP A 259 9.79 1.55 21.25
C ASP A 259 10.59 0.29 20.94
N PHE A 260 10.15 -0.49 19.94
CA PHE A 260 10.87 -1.67 19.45
C PHE A 260 12.26 -1.32 18.95
N LEU A 261 12.36 -0.34 18.04
CA LEU A 261 13.67 0.11 17.53
C LEU A 261 14.55 0.67 18.65
N GLY A 262 13.94 1.33 19.64
CA GLY A 262 14.60 1.80 20.85
C GLY A 262 15.22 0.67 21.68
N SER A 263 14.54 -0.47 21.82
CA SER A 263 15.04 -1.62 22.58
C SER A 263 16.20 -2.40 21.93
N LEU A 264 16.51 -2.13 20.65
CA LEU A 264 17.50 -2.89 19.89
C LEU A 264 18.93 -2.38 20.03
N GLY A 265 19.14 -1.23 20.65
CA GLY A 265 20.46 -0.67 20.95
C GLY A 265 20.33 0.44 21.95
#